data_AF-E3NF11-F1
#
_entry.id   AF-E3NF11-F1
#
_cell.length_a   1.000
_cell.length_b   1.000
_cell.length_c   1.000
_cell.angle_alpha   90.00
_cell.angle_beta   90.00
_cell.angle_gamma   90.00
#
_symmetry.space_group_name_H-M   'P 1'
#
loop_
_entity.id
_entity.type
_entity.pdbx_description
1 polymer ?
#
loop_
_entity_poly.entity_id
_entity_poly.type
_entity_poly.pdbx_seq_one_letter_code
_entity_poly.pdbx_strand_id
1 'polypeptide(L)'
;MRDGDPPLRLLCLPNTSLQCIVQCMQYIDQFALSLVSQRCKDLVKSIDLKCLDVYVLVHSEITIRVRITDSSWIKCLLDDDQATAAKVLTLRDGKGFAHSKPEYEVEHCLRHILEIYHQSEINTIRLLTPLRDVQSFRNTFTSCSTIVFGARSESEAVELASTFCPLKKLEFGVGRIAEHNENDENFPKIFIQNLEEIAVHLMCELNLDDLLLANSRIFRIYCQRISNFPKMLNRFIKHWLAGSNPRTRYFEFHCAGEGYLFLDMNEVFKGIKHEIVSKMDPTARQAFRAFGAAYVKFHGGYNIRKKDGTVATLSFPRYSHFEMLVWS
;
A
#
# COMPACT_ATOMS: atom_id res chain seq x y z
N MET A 1 29.26 13.69 -20.74
CA MET A 1 30.31 14.61 -21.23
C MET A 1 31.61 13.84 -21.19
N ARG A 2 32.38 13.86 -22.28
CA ARG A 2 33.76 13.33 -22.24
C ARG A 2 34.65 14.41 -21.63
N ASP A 3 35.77 14.02 -21.02
CA ASP A 3 36.77 14.99 -20.58
C ASP A 3 37.22 15.86 -21.78
N GLY A 4 36.93 17.17 -21.73
CA GLY A 4 37.29 18.14 -22.76
C GLY A 4 36.15 18.99 -23.36
N ASP A 5 34.88 18.69 -23.07
CA ASP A 5 33.77 19.56 -23.49
C ASP A 5 33.76 20.87 -22.67
N PRO A 6 33.59 22.06 -23.30
CA PRO A 6 33.49 23.32 -22.55
C PRO A 6 32.30 23.27 -21.59
N PRO A 7 32.42 23.87 -20.38
CA PRO A 7 31.34 23.85 -19.41
C PRO A 7 30.08 24.41 -20.05
N LEU A 8 28.95 23.74 -19.78
CA LEU A 8 27.63 24.15 -20.26
C LEU A 8 27.49 25.66 -20.03
N ARG A 9 27.40 26.49 -21.09
CA ARG A 9 27.49 27.96 -20.98
C ARG A 9 26.49 28.56 -19.99
N LEU A 10 25.37 27.86 -19.78
CA LEU A 10 24.40 28.16 -18.74
C LEU A 10 25.05 28.27 -17.35
N LEU A 11 25.94 27.34 -17.01
CA LEU A 11 26.66 27.27 -15.73
C LEU A 11 27.72 28.38 -15.54
N CYS A 12 27.91 29.28 -16.51
CA CYS A 12 28.76 30.47 -16.34
C CYS A 12 28.00 31.66 -15.72
N LEU A 13 26.68 31.56 -15.56
CA LEU A 13 25.85 32.61 -14.98
C LEU A 13 25.93 32.66 -13.45
N PRO A 14 25.63 33.82 -12.82
CA PRO A 14 25.49 33.91 -11.37
C PRO A 14 24.43 32.95 -10.81
N ASN A 15 24.64 32.45 -9.59
CA ASN A 15 23.77 31.45 -8.97
C ASN A 15 22.30 31.87 -8.89
N THR A 16 22.01 33.14 -8.57
CA THR A 16 20.63 33.64 -8.50
C THR A 16 19.94 33.59 -9.86
N SER A 17 20.64 34.00 -10.92
CA SER A 17 20.11 33.92 -12.29
C SER A 17 19.87 32.47 -12.71
N LEU A 18 20.79 31.56 -12.35
CA LEU A 18 20.64 30.13 -12.59
C LEU A 18 19.40 29.54 -11.90
N GLN A 19 19.18 29.88 -10.63
CA GLN A 19 18.00 29.40 -9.88
C GLN A 19 16.71 29.88 -10.53
N CYS A 20 16.61 31.17 -10.91
CA CYS A 20 15.45 31.70 -11.61
C CYS A 20 15.20 30.97 -12.94
N ILE A 21 16.25 30.70 -13.72
CA ILE A 21 16.13 29.96 -14.98
C ILE A 21 15.58 28.55 -14.73
N VAL A 22 16.14 27.83 -13.75
CA VAL A 22 15.70 26.47 -13.42
C VAL A 22 14.26 26.46 -12.91
N GLN A 23 13.84 27.44 -12.12
CA GLN A 23 12.44 27.57 -11.66
C GLN A 23 11.44 27.77 -12.81
N CYS A 24 11.87 28.39 -13.92
CA CYS A 24 11.05 28.57 -15.12
C CYS A 24 11.03 27.35 -16.05
N MET A 25 11.90 26.36 -15.84
CA MET A 25 11.93 25.12 -16.62
C MET A 25 10.72 24.22 -16.28
N GLN A 26 10.34 23.35 -17.22
CA GLN A 26 9.38 22.29 -16.90
C GLN A 26 10.00 21.31 -15.90
N TYR A 27 9.17 20.65 -15.09
CA TYR A 27 9.65 19.70 -14.08
C TYR A 27 10.52 18.58 -14.66
N ILE A 28 10.21 18.10 -15.86
CA ILE A 28 11.05 17.10 -16.52
C ILE A 28 12.40 17.65 -16.95
N ASP A 29 12.48 18.92 -17.37
CA ASP A 29 13.73 19.57 -17.74
C ASP A 29 14.59 19.84 -16.50
N GLN A 30 13.97 20.21 -15.38
CA GLN A 30 14.66 20.33 -14.08
C GLN A 30 15.26 18.98 -13.67
N PHE A 31 14.49 17.90 -13.76
CA PHE A 31 14.98 16.55 -13.49
C PHE A 31 16.06 16.12 -14.49
N ALA A 32 15.90 16.38 -15.78
CA ALA A 32 16.90 16.11 -16.80
C ALA A 32 18.21 16.82 -16.50
N LEU A 33 18.14 18.12 -16.18
CA LEU A 33 19.28 18.95 -15.81
C LEU A 33 20.03 18.35 -14.62
N SER A 34 19.30 17.85 -13.62
CA SER A 34 19.91 17.25 -12.44
C SER A 34 20.76 15.99 -12.73
N LEU A 35 20.50 15.30 -13.85
CA LEU A 35 21.24 14.11 -14.28
C LEU A 35 22.53 14.46 -15.06
N VAL A 36 22.72 15.73 -15.42
CA VAL A 36 23.82 16.17 -16.31
C VAL A 36 25.18 16.17 -15.60
N SER A 37 25.24 16.68 -14.37
CA SER A 37 26.47 16.75 -13.57
C SER A 37 26.14 17.02 -12.09
N GLN A 38 27.09 16.80 -11.18
CA GLN A 38 26.91 17.11 -9.76
C GLN A 38 26.55 18.59 -9.53
N ARG A 39 27.20 19.51 -10.26
CA ARG A 39 26.90 20.95 -10.19
C ARG A 39 25.46 21.26 -10.62
N CYS A 40 24.97 20.59 -11.65
CA CYS A 40 23.58 20.75 -12.09
C CYS A 40 22.60 20.17 -11.06
N LYS A 41 22.93 19.03 -10.45
CA LYS A 41 22.16 18.43 -9.36
C LYS A 41 22.06 19.38 -8.16
N ASP A 42 23.18 19.96 -7.73
CA ASP A 42 23.21 20.90 -6.61
C ASP A 42 22.41 22.17 -6.92
N LEU A 43 22.47 22.66 -8.15
CA LEU A 43 21.64 23.78 -8.61
C LEU A 43 20.15 23.44 -8.53
N VAL A 44 19.73 22.27 -9.05
CA VAL A 44 18.33 21.84 -9.00
C VAL A 44 17.86 21.64 -7.55
N LYS A 45 18.69 21.03 -6.69
CA LYS A 45 18.40 20.92 -5.25
C LYS A 45 18.22 22.28 -4.57
N SER A 46 18.98 23.29 -5.00
CA SER A 46 18.92 24.63 -4.39
C SER A 46 17.60 25.37 -4.61
N ILE A 47 16.74 24.91 -5.54
CA ILE A 47 15.40 25.49 -5.73
C ILE A 47 14.36 24.93 -4.74
N ASP A 48 14.74 23.97 -3.89
CA ASP A 48 13.92 23.32 -2.84
C ASP A 48 12.56 22.80 -3.36
N LEU A 49 12.57 22.15 -4.52
CA LEU A 49 11.36 21.56 -5.09
C LEU A 49 10.98 20.30 -4.31
N LYS A 50 9.72 20.24 -3.89
CA LYS A 50 9.15 19.06 -3.20
C LYS A 50 8.23 18.29 -4.11
N CYS A 51 8.14 16.97 -3.91
CA CYS A 51 7.11 16.13 -4.51
C CYS A 51 6.03 15.77 -3.46
N LEU A 52 4.84 15.44 -3.96
CA LEU A 52 3.72 14.98 -3.16
C LEU A 52 3.82 13.47 -2.86
N ASP A 53 4.29 12.68 -3.83
CA ASP A 53 4.59 11.27 -3.61
C ASP A 53 5.62 10.68 -4.57
N VAL A 54 6.18 9.54 -4.13
CA VAL A 54 6.99 8.61 -4.91
C VAL A 54 6.31 7.24 -4.90
N TYR A 55 6.03 6.72 -6.09
CA TYR A 55 5.41 5.42 -6.32
C TYR A 55 6.35 4.54 -7.15
N VAL A 56 6.59 3.30 -6.71
CA VAL A 56 7.39 2.32 -7.44
C VAL A 56 6.54 1.13 -7.83
N LEU A 57 6.61 0.71 -9.09
CA LEU A 57 5.99 -0.51 -9.62
C LEU A 57 7.05 -1.39 -10.23
N VAL A 58 7.18 -2.60 -9.72
CA VAL A 58 8.06 -3.65 -10.22
C VAL A 58 7.21 -4.64 -11.01
N HIS A 59 7.52 -4.77 -12.30
CA HIS A 59 6.95 -5.74 -13.23
C HIS A 59 8.11 -6.25 -14.12
N SER A 60 7.83 -6.65 -15.36
CA SER A 60 8.86 -6.84 -16.42
C SER A 60 9.82 -5.66 -16.57
N GLU A 61 9.38 -4.44 -16.21
CA GLU A 61 10.23 -3.25 -16.08
C GLU A 61 9.87 -2.58 -14.74
N ILE A 62 10.84 -1.88 -14.13
CA ILE A 62 10.64 -1.07 -12.94
C ILE A 62 10.22 0.33 -13.36
N THR A 63 9.04 0.75 -12.91
CA THR A 63 8.52 2.10 -13.11
C THR A 63 8.55 2.87 -11.81
N ILE A 64 9.24 4.01 -11.79
CA ILE A 64 9.19 4.98 -10.69
C ILE A 64 8.36 6.18 -11.15
N ARG A 65 7.36 6.58 -10.36
CA ARG A 65 6.55 7.78 -10.60
C ARG A 65 6.75 8.76 -9.46
N VAL A 66 7.02 10.00 -9.81
CA VAL A 66 7.17 11.10 -8.85
C VAL A 66 6.07 12.11 -9.13
N ARG A 67 5.10 12.24 -8.23
CA ARG A 67 4.02 13.24 -8.37
C ARG A 67 4.47 14.54 -7.74
N ILE A 68 4.51 15.62 -8.53
CA ILE A 68 4.97 16.93 -8.08
C ILE A 68 3.78 17.82 -7.73
N THR A 69 2.71 17.75 -8.54
CA THR A 69 1.42 18.39 -8.27
C THR A 69 0.30 17.41 -8.64
N ASP A 70 -0.96 17.76 -8.38
CA ASP A 70 -2.09 16.91 -8.77
C ASP A 70 -2.23 16.67 -10.28
N SER A 71 -1.53 17.47 -11.10
CA SER A 71 -1.60 17.37 -12.56
C SER A 71 -0.24 17.22 -13.26
N SER A 72 0.85 17.07 -12.49
CA SER A 72 2.22 16.96 -13.00
C SER A 72 3.01 15.87 -12.29
N TRP A 73 3.62 14.98 -13.06
CA TRP A 73 4.43 13.87 -12.56
C TRP A 73 5.51 13.44 -13.55
N ILE A 74 6.57 12.85 -13.02
CA ILE A 74 7.69 12.29 -13.77
C ILE A 74 7.61 10.77 -13.72
N LYS A 75 7.89 10.10 -14.84
CA LYS A 75 7.93 8.63 -14.93
C LYS A 75 9.32 8.18 -15.36
N CYS A 76 10.02 7.42 -14.52
CA CYS A 76 11.24 6.71 -14.92
C CYS A 76 10.87 5.26 -15.23
N LEU A 77 11.33 4.73 -16.36
CA LEU A 77 11.29 3.31 -16.69
C LEU A 77 12.71 2.76 -16.69
N LEU A 78 12.91 1.69 -15.96
CA LEU A 78 14.18 1.01 -15.76
C LEU A 78 13.99 -0.48 -16.03
N ASP A 79 14.99 -1.09 -16.62
CA ASP A 79 15.06 -2.55 -16.76
C ASP A 79 15.73 -3.11 -15.50
N ASP A 80 15.19 -4.18 -14.93
CA ASP A 80 15.79 -4.88 -13.78
C ASP A 80 16.88 -5.87 -14.24
N ASP A 81 16.82 -6.33 -15.50
CA ASP A 81 17.59 -7.48 -15.98
C ASP A 81 18.91 -7.12 -16.69
N GLN A 82 19.14 -5.87 -17.12
CA GLN A 82 20.42 -5.46 -17.72
C GLN A 82 20.82 -4.02 -17.40
N ALA A 83 22.14 -3.81 -17.26
CA ALA A 83 22.83 -2.54 -17.00
C ALA A 83 22.71 -1.51 -18.16
N THR A 84 21.53 -1.39 -18.78
CA THR A 84 21.33 -0.62 -20.01
C THR A 84 20.12 0.31 -19.93
N ALA A 85 20.43 1.61 -19.98
CA ALA A 85 19.57 2.73 -20.32
C ALA A 85 18.26 2.92 -19.53
N ALA A 86 18.30 3.74 -18.48
CA ALA A 86 17.07 4.32 -17.92
C ALA A 86 16.38 5.25 -18.93
N LYS A 87 15.10 5.02 -19.20
CA LYS A 87 14.27 5.90 -20.02
C LYS A 87 13.42 6.77 -19.09
N VAL A 88 13.58 8.08 -19.15
CA VAL A 88 12.80 9.03 -18.34
C VAL A 88 11.75 9.69 -19.24
N LEU A 89 10.47 9.45 -18.94
CA LEU A 89 9.33 9.93 -19.72
C LEU A 89 8.44 10.87 -18.90
N THR A 90 7.82 11.87 -19.53
CA THR A 90 6.64 12.57 -18.98
C THR A 90 5.38 12.09 -19.69
N LEU A 91 4.35 11.68 -18.93
CA LEU A 91 3.11 11.19 -19.56
C LEU A 91 2.16 12.27 -20.05
N ARG A 92 2.33 13.54 -19.68
CA ARG A 92 1.40 14.60 -20.12
C ARG A 92 1.39 14.74 -21.65
N ASP A 93 2.52 14.45 -22.30
CA ASP A 93 2.71 14.70 -23.73
C ASP A 93 3.32 13.51 -24.49
N GLY A 94 3.70 12.41 -23.81
CA GLY A 94 4.54 11.35 -24.37
C GLY A 94 5.97 11.80 -24.74
N LYS A 95 6.29 13.08 -24.50
CA LYS A 95 7.62 13.65 -24.62
C LYS A 95 8.43 13.29 -23.38
N GLY A 96 9.69 12.98 -23.58
CA GLY A 96 10.62 12.59 -22.54
C GLY A 96 12.03 12.61 -23.10
N PHE A 97 12.99 12.17 -22.29
CA PHE A 97 14.36 11.99 -22.73
C PHE A 97 14.86 10.61 -22.33
N ALA A 98 15.57 9.96 -23.24
CA ALA A 98 16.32 8.76 -22.88
C ALA A 98 17.61 9.21 -22.21
N HIS A 99 17.88 8.74 -20.99
CA HIS A 99 19.14 8.96 -20.32
C HIS A 99 19.83 7.62 -20.13
N SER A 100 20.64 7.24 -21.11
CA SER A 100 21.49 6.08 -20.97
C SER A 100 22.81 6.47 -20.33
N LYS A 101 23.00 6.03 -19.09
CA LYS A 101 24.31 5.98 -18.46
C LYS A 101 24.63 4.49 -18.22
N PRO A 102 25.77 3.97 -18.71
CA PRO A 102 26.23 2.63 -18.33
C PRO A 102 26.30 2.58 -16.80
N GLU A 103 25.81 1.50 -16.18
CA GLU A 103 25.77 1.31 -14.71
C GLU A 103 24.65 2.10 -13.97
N TYR A 104 23.63 2.62 -14.69
CA TYR A 104 22.52 3.30 -14.03
C TYR A 104 21.52 2.30 -13.40
N GLU A 105 21.86 1.82 -12.21
CA GLU A 105 21.04 0.91 -11.40
C GLU A 105 19.78 1.59 -10.83
N VAL A 106 18.76 0.78 -10.54
CA VAL A 106 17.48 1.22 -9.96
C VAL A 106 17.69 1.97 -8.65
N GLU A 107 18.58 1.46 -7.82
CA GLU A 107 18.98 2.01 -6.54
C GLU A 107 19.63 3.38 -6.69
N HIS A 108 20.39 3.60 -7.76
CA HIS A 108 20.98 4.91 -8.04
C HIS A 108 19.91 5.91 -8.47
N CYS A 109 18.98 5.51 -9.34
CA CYS A 109 17.86 6.34 -9.77
C CYS A 109 16.97 6.76 -8.58
N LEU A 110 16.60 5.80 -7.73
CA LEU A 110 15.79 6.06 -6.54
C LEU A 110 16.49 7.00 -5.57
N ARG A 111 17.77 6.78 -5.23
CA ARG A 111 18.54 7.71 -4.39
C ARG A 111 18.56 9.11 -4.95
N HIS A 112 18.76 9.24 -6.27
CA HIS A 112 18.78 10.53 -6.94
C HIS A 112 17.43 11.26 -6.85
N ILE A 113 16.32 10.53 -7.07
CA ILE A 113 14.96 11.07 -6.92
C ILE A 113 14.71 11.54 -5.48
N LEU A 114 14.97 10.68 -4.50
CA LEU A 114 14.75 10.98 -3.09
C LEU A 114 15.56 12.21 -2.65
N GLU A 115 16.81 12.31 -3.10
CA GLU A 115 17.69 13.44 -2.77
C GLU A 115 17.23 14.76 -3.40
N ILE A 116 16.73 14.75 -4.64
CA ILE A 116 16.27 15.96 -5.34
C ILE A 116 15.00 16.52 -4.74
N TYR A 117 14.06 15.65 -4.40
CA TYR A 117 12.75 16.05 -3.89
C TYR A 117 12.69 16.10 -2.37
N HIS A 118 13.84 15.99 -1.71
CA HIS A 118 13.99 16.03 -0.25
C HIS A 118 13.09 15.00 0.46
N GLN A 119 12.97 13.80 -0.12
CA GLN A 119 12.19 12.69 0.43
C GLN A 119 13.09 11.67 1.10
N SER A 120 12.60 11.07 2.18
CA SER A 120 13.23 9.93 2.86
C SER A 120 12.36 8.67 2.81
N GLU A 121 11.06 8.84 2.63
CA GLU A 121 10.06 7.78 2.56
C GLU A 121 9.58 7.56 1.12
N ILE A 122 9.35 6.30 0.73
CA ILE A 122 8.59 5.96 -0.48
C ILE A 122 7.13 5.77 -0.10
N ASN A 123 6.21 6.43 -0.80
CA ASN A 123 4.79 6.38 -0.45
C ASN A 123 4.16 5.02 -0.77
N THR A 124 4.53 4.41 -1.90
CA THR A 124 3.98 3.11 -2.28
C THR A 124 4.95 2.32 -3.14
N ILE A 125 5.12 1.04 -2.81
CA ILE A 125 5.86 0.06 -3.61
C ILE A 125 4.89 -1.05 -3.99
N ARG A 126 4.80 -1.37 -5.29
CA ARG A 126 4.03 -2.50 -5.81
C ARG A 126 4.95 -3.50 -6.48
N LEU A 127 5.01 -4.72 -5.95
CA LEU A 127 5.79 -5.83 -6.49
C LEU A 127 4.85 -6.81 -7.22
N LEU A 128 4.75 -6.70 -8.54
CA LEU A 128 3.99 -7.65 -9.37
C LEU A 128 4.86 -8.81 -9.84
N THR A 129 6.17 -8.59 -9.90
CA THR A 129 7.19 -9.62 -10.11
C THR A 129 8.22 -9.55 -8.97
N PRO A 130 8.92 -10.64 -8.67
CA PRO A 130 10.03 -10.62 -7.72
C PRO A 130 11.13 -9.68 -8.20
N LEU A 131 11.78 -9.00 -7.26
CA LEU A 131 13.02 -8.27 -7.50
C LEU A 131 14.19 -9.25 -7.58
N ARG A 132 15.21 -8.90 -8.36
CA ARG A 132 16.48 -9.65 -8.37
C ARG A 132 17.18 -9.64 -7.01
N ASP A 133 17.27 -8.48 -6.37
CA ASP A 133 17.84 -8.30 -5.03
C ASP A 133 16.92 -7.39 -4.18
N VAL A 134 16.04 -8.01 -3.40
CA VAL A 134 15.09 -7.31 -2.52
C VAL A 134 15.82 -6.50 -1.46
N GLN A 135 16.98 -6.97 -0.96
CA GLN A 135 17.69 -6.33 0.13
C GLN A 135 18.44 -5.08 -0.34
N SER A 136 19.14 -5.16 -1.48
CA SER A 136 19.75 -3.99 -2.14
C SER A 136 18.71 -2.90 -2.40
N PHE A 137 17.58 -3.29 -2.99
CA PHE A 137 16.47 -2.39 -3.25
C PHE A 137 15.93 -1.75 -1.95
N ARG A 138 15.68 -2.55 -0.91
CA ARG A 138 15.21 -2.06 0.40
C ARG A 138 16.17 -1.09 1.07
N ASN A 139 17.49 -1.30 0.93
CA ASN A 139 18.53 -0.47 1.54
C ASN A 139 18.66 0.92 0.89
N THR A 140 17.97 1.15 -0.23
CA THR A 140 18.03 2.40 -1.00
C THR A 140 17.26 3.56 -0.34
N PHE A 141 16.31 3.26 0.53
CA PHE A 141 15.43 4.24 1.17
C PHE A 141 15.25 3.92 2.67
N THR A 142 14.86 4.91 3.47
CA THR A 142 14.79 4.70 4.93
C THR A 142 13.51 3.98 5.33
N SER A 143 12.39 4.35 4.73
CA SER A 143 11.07 3.82 5.07
C SER A 143 10.12 3.78 3.87
N CYS A 144 9.06 2.97 3.98
CA CYS A 144 7.99 2.89 3.00
C CYS A 144 6.64 2.97 3.72
N SER A 145 5.70 3.76 3.20
CA SER A 145 4.36 3.85 3.79
C SER A 145 3.53 2.60 3.49
N THR A 146 3.54 2.17 2.23
CA THR A 146 2.63 1.15 1.71
C THR A 146 3.36 0.18 0.81
N ILE A 147 3.21 -1.11 1.07
CA ILE A 147 3.65 -2.13 0.13
C ILE A 147 2.49 -2.99 -0.35
N VAL A 148 2.52 -3.33 -1.63
CA VAL A 148 1.58 -4.25 -2.29
C VAL A 148 2.37 -5.33 -3.00
N PHE A 149 2.13 -6.62 -2.73
CA PHE A 149 2.83 -7.69 -3.44
C PHE A 149 2.01 -8.97 -3.64
N GLY A 150 2.37 -9.77 -4.63
CA GLY A 150 1.98 -11.17 -4.71
C GLY A 150 3.09 -12.05 -4.13
N ALA A 151 2.73 -13.03 -3.31
CA ALA A 151 3.64 -14.05 -2.79
C ALA A 151 3.26 -15.43 -3.34
N ARG A 152 4.25 -16.29 -3.57
CA ARG A 152 4.06 -17.68 -4.01
C ARG A 152 3.77 -18.61 -2.84
N SER A 153 4.15 -18.22 -1.63
CA SER A 153 3.89 -18.95 -0.39
C SER A 153 3.65 -17.99 0.79
N GLU A 154 3.12 -18.52 1.88
CA GLU A 154 2.95 -17.79 3.14
C GLU A 154 4.31 -17.35 3.71
N SER A 155 5.34 -18.19 3.62
CA SER A 155 6.68 -17.86 4.10
C SER A 155 7.32 -16.72 3.30
N GLU A 156 7.15 -16.68 1.97
CA GLU A 156 7.60 -15.54 1.15
C GLU A 156 6.84 -14.25 1.51
N ALA A 157 5.55 -14.35 1.84
CA ALA A 157 4.78 -13.20 2.30
C ALA A 157 5.32 -12.66 3.64
N VAL A 158 5.69 -13.53 4.57
CA VAL A 158 6.33 -13.14 5.85
C VAL A 158 7.68 -12.47 5.61
N GLU A 159 8.50 -13.03 4.74
CA GLU A 159 9.83 -12.49 4.41
C GLU A 159 9.73 -11.09 3.79
N LEU A 160 8.85 -10.91 2.80
CA LEU A 160 8.63 -9.61 2.16
C LEU A 160 8.04 -8.60 3.16
N ALA A 161 7.00 -8.97 3.91
CA ALA A 161 6.41 -8.08 4.91
C ALA A 161 7.45 -7.63 5.95
N SER A 162 8.31 -8.53 6.39
CA SER A 162 9.38 -8.24 7.36
C SER A 162 10.48 -7.35 6.78
N THR A 163 10.90 -7.61 5.54
CA THR A 163 11.95 -6.84 4.85
C THR A 163 11.59 -5.37 4.70
N PHE A 164 10.31 -5.07 4.40
CA PHE A 164 9.87 -3.69 4.17
C PHE A 164 9.37 -2.95 5.41
N CYS A 165 9.38 -3.58 6.59
CA CYS A 165 9.07 -2.91 7.84
C CYS A 165 10.05 -1.74 8.17
N PRO A 166 9.60 -0.73 8.93
CA PRO A 166 8.22 -0.50 9.38
C PRO A 166 7.31 0.04 8.25
N LEU A 167 6.01 -0.30 8.31
CA LEU A 167 5.01 0.08 7.31
C LEU A 167 3.83 0.81 7.97
N LYS A 168 3.08 1.59 7.20
CA LYS A 168 1.73 2.02 7.59
C LYS A 168 0.70 1.02 7.08
N LYS A 169 0.84 0.59 5.83
CA LYS A 169 -0.12 -0.27 5.13
C LYS A 169 0.58 -1.45 4.42
N LEU A 170 -0.02 -2.63 4.54
CA LEU A 170 0.44 -3.85 3.90
C LEU A 170 -0.73 -4.47 3.11
N GLU A 171 -0.56 -4.62 1.80
CA GLU A 171 -1.48 -5.38 0.96
C GLU A 171 -0.74 -6.54 0.31
N PHE A 172 -1.28 -7.75 0.37
CA PHE A 172 -0.67 -8.88 -0.33
C PHE A 172 -1.67 -9.95 -0.72
N GLY A 173 -1.31 -10.82 -1.65
CA GLY A 173 -2.03 -12.06 -1.90
C GLY A 173 -1.06 -13.23 -2.00
N VAL A 174 -1.46 -14.40 -1.49
CA VAL A 174 -0.68 -15.64 -1.62
C VAL A 174 -1.28 -16.45 -2.79
N GLY A 175 -0.44 -16.90 -3.72
CA GLY A 175 -0.87 -17.54 -4.96
C GLY A 175 -1.86 -18.69 -4.77
N ARG A 176 -2.80 -18.87 -5.71
CA ARG A 176 -3.95 -19.80 -5.56
C ARG A 176 -3.59 -21.27 -5.34
N ILE A 177 -2.38 -21.67 -5.72
CA ILE A 177 -1.87 -23.04 -5.67
C ILE A 177 -1.09 -23.30 -4.37
N ALA A 178 -0.82 -22.26 -3.57
CA ALA A 178 -0.18 -22.44 -2.27
C ALA A 178 -1.13 -23.22 -1.35
N GLU A 179 -0.65 -24.29 -0.75
CA GLU A 179 -1.37 -24.96 0.33
C GLU A 179 -1.14 -24.19 1.63
N HIS A 180 -2.20 -23.99 2.43
CA HIS A 180 -2.05 -23.44 3.77
C HIS A 180 -1.22 -24.41 4.60
N ASN A 181 -0.15 -23.94 5.22
CA ASN A 181 0.61 -24.76 6.15
C ASN A 181 0.11 -24.48 7.57
N GLU A 182 -0.80 -25.31 8.07
CA GLU A 182 -1.34 -25.19 9.44
C GLU A 182 -0.26 -25.18 10.53
N ASN A 183 0.95 -25.66 10.23
CA ASN A 183 2.08 -25.69 11.15
C ASN A 183 3.03 -24.47 11.00
N ASP A 184 2.78 -23.55 10.05
CA ASP A 184 3.60 -22.33 9.91
C ASP A 184 3.18 -21.27 10.93
N GLU A 185 3.83 -21.29 12.08
CA GLU A 185 3.62 -20.31 13.15
C GLU A 185 4.04 -18.87 12.76
N ASN A 186 4.71 -18.67 11.61
CA ASN A 186 5.19 -17.34 11.21
C ASN A 186 4.16 -16.55 10.42
N PHE A 187 3.32 -17.20 9.62
CA PHE A 187 2.32 -16.49 8.81
C PHE A 187 1.36 -15.63 9.65
N PRO A 188 0.80 -16.13 10.77
CA PRO A 188 -0.05 -15.31 11.63
C PRO A 188 0.66 -14.09 12.24
N LYS A 189 2.01 -14.08 12.29
CA LYS A 189 2.79 -12.93 12.79
C LYS A 189 2.65 -11.70 11.89
N ILE A 190 2.18 -11.84 10.65
CA ILE A 190 1.87 -10.68 9.80
C ILE A 190 0.71 -9.86 10.41
N PHE A 191 -0.26 -10.51 11.05
CA PHE A 191 -1.48 -9.87 11.55
C PHE A 191 -1.29 -9.08 12.86
N ILE A 192 -0.20 -9.34 13.59
CA ILE A 192 0.12 -8.69 14.87
C ILE A 192 0.98 -7.42 14.73
N GLN A 193 1.31 -6.99 13.50
CA GLN A 193 2.22 -5.86 13.25
C GLN A 193 1.65 -4.46 13.58
N ASN A 194 0.45 -4.37 14.20
CA ASN A 194 -0.19 -3.11 14.62
C ASN A 194 -0.30 -2.03 13.54
N LEU A 195 -0.36 -2.45 12.27
CA LEU A 195 -0.38 -1.55 11.11
C LEU A 195 -1.66 -0.72 11.07
N GLU A 196 -1.64 0.35 10.27
CA GLU A 196 -2.84 1.12 10.00
C GLU A 196 -3.83 0.28 9.18
N GLU A 197 -3.32 -0.46 8.20
CA GLU A 197 -4.13 -1.32 7.34
C GLU A 197 -3.38 -2.58 6.91
N ILE A 198 -4.05 -3.72 7.03
CA ILE A 198 -3.65 -4.98 6.39
C ILE A 198 -4.76 -5.42 5.45
N ALA A 199 -4.40 -5.74 4.21
CA ALA A 199 -5.30 -6.35 3.23
C ALA A 199 -4.69 -7.62 2.63
N VAL A 200 -5.36 -8.75 2.82
CA VAL A 200 -4.98 -10.04 2.23
C VAL A 200 -5.93 -10.32 1.07
N HIS A 201 -5.48 -10.24 -0.16
CA HIS A 201 -6.30 -10.39 -1.37
C HIS A 201 -6.52 -11.84 -1.80
N LEU A 202 -5.74 -12.76 -1.25
CA LEU A 202 -5.88 -14.17 -1.54
C LEU A 202 -5.26 -14.98 -0.38
N MET A 203 -6.12 -15.45 0.51
CA MET A 203 -5.78 -16.35 1.62
C MET A 203 -6.40 -17.72 1.37
N CYS A 204 -5.68 -18.80 1.65
CA CYS A 204 -6.19 -20.15 1.36
C CYS A 204 -7.35 -20.51 2.29
N GLU A 205 -7.15 -20.37 3.59
CA GLU A 205 -8.18 -20.60 4.60
C GLU A 205 -8.12 -19.50 5.65
N LEU A 206 -9.28 -19.03 6.08
CA LEU A 206 -9.41 -18.11 7.21
C LEU A 206 -10.00 -18.86 8.39
N ASN A 207 -9.30 -18.82 9.53
CA ASN A 207 -9.77 -19.38 10.79
C ASN A 207 -10.06 -18.29 11.84
N LEU A 208 -10.53 -18.70 13.01
CA LEU A 208 -10.84 -17.75 14.10
C LEU A 208 -9.58 -17.11 14.68
N ASP A 209 -8.49 -17.86 14.82
CA ASP A 209 -7.27 -17.39 15.48
C ASP A 209 -6.62 -16.26 14.67
N ASP A 210 -6.64 -16.35 13.34
CA ASP A 210 -6.22 -15.26 12.43
C ASP A 210 -6.99 -13.95 12.71
N LEU A 211 -8.31 -14.05 12.89
CA LEU A 211 -9.17 -12.90 13.19
C LEU A 211 -8.89 -12.32 14.58
N LEU A 212 -8.59 -13.17 15.56
CA LEU A 212 -8.28 -12.74 16.93
C LEU A 212 -6.89 -12.10 17.05
N LEU A 213 -5.95 -12.49 16.19
CA LEU A 213 -4.60 -11.92 16.13
C LEU A 213 -4.55 -10.55 15.44
N ALA A 214 -5.52 -10.25 14.57
CA ALA A 214 -5.57 -8.99 13.84
C ALA A 214 -5.63 -7.76 14.76
N ASN A 215 -4.57 -6.95 14.79
CA ASN A 215 -4.53 -5.74 15.63
C ASN A 215 -4.37 -4.43 14.83
N SER A 216 -4.67 -4.47 13.54
CA SER A 216 -4.63 -3.29 12.66
C SER A 216 -5.90 -2.45 12.77
N ARG A 217 -5.84 -1.15 12.44
CA ARG A 217 -7.04 -0.30 12.43
C ARG A 217 -8.03 -0.75 11.35
N ILE A 218 -7.51 -1.14 10.19
CA ILE A 218 -8.27 -1.68 9.06
C ILE A 218 -7.74 -3.07 8.74
N PHE A 219 -8.64 -4.04 8.64
CA PHE A 219 -8.29 -5.42 8.31
C PHE A 219 -9.22 -5.95 7.23
N ARG A 220 -8.67 -6.31 6.07
CA ARG A 220 -9.44 -6.79 4.90
C ARG A 220 -8.91 -8.15 4.46
N ILE A 221 -9.76 -9.16 4.32
CA ILE A 221 -9.35 -10.49 3.86
C ILE A 221 -10.23 -10.98 2.72
N TYR A 222 -9.61 -11.50 1.69
CA TYR A 222 -10.25 -12.23 0.61
C TYR A 222 -9.68 -13.65 0.67
N CYS A 223 -10.49 -14.60 1.10
CA CYS A 223 -10.07 -16.00 1.30
C CYS A 223 -10.79 -16.96 0.36
N GLN A 224 -10.20 -18.14 0.17
CA GLN A 224 -10.83 -19.21 -0.62
C GLN A 224 -11.74 -20.07 0.24
N ARG A 225 -11.41 -20.31 1.50
CA ARG A 225 -12.21 -21.15 2.41
C ARG A 225 -12.38 -20.48 3.76
N ILE A 226 -13.53 -20.75 4.37
CA ILE A 226 -13.78 -20.46 5.77
C ILE A 226 -14.37 -21.70 6.41
N SER A 227 -13.68 -22.23 7.41
CA SER A 227 -14.19 -23.35 8.19
C SER A 227 -15.30 -22.89 9.14
N ASN A 228 -16.47 -23.53 9.02
CA ASN A 228 -17.60 -23.37 9.95
C ASN A 228 -18.07 -21.91 10.11
N PHE A 229 -18.28 -21.26 8.96
CA PHE A 229 -18.39 -19.81 8.86
C PHE A 229 -19.33 -19.11 9.87
N PRO A 230 -20.61 -19.53 10.05
CA PRO A 230 -21.49 -18.89 11.03
C PRO A 230 -21.00 -19.00 12.48
N LYS A 231 -20.44 -20.15 12.86
CA LYS A 231 -19.92 -20.38 14.22
C LYS A 231 -18.63 -19.61 14.47
N MET A 232 -17.75 -19.54 13.47
CA MET A 232 -16.54 -18.71 13.52
C MET A 232 -16.91 -17.25 13.76
N LEU A 233 -17.86 -16.70 12.99
CA LEU A 233 -18.35 -15.33 13.17
C LEU A 233 -18.98 -15.11 14.55
N ASN A 234 -19.83 -16.03 15.03
CA ASN A 234 -20.42 -15.93 16.37
C ASN A 234 -19.35 -15.83 17.46
N ARG A 235 -18.31 -16.68 17.37
CA ARG A 235 -17.17 -16.66 18.31
C ARG A 235 -16.40 -15.35 18.21
N PHE A 236 -16.04 -14.92 17.00
CA PHE A 236 -15.34 -13.66 16.77
C PHE A 236 -16.10 -12.46 17.37
N ILE A 237 -17.41 -12.34 17.10
CA ILE A 237 -18.23 -11.24 17.65
C ILE A 237 -18.26 -11.27 19.19
N LYS A 238 -18.37 -12.46 19.79
CA LYS A 238 -18.31 -12.61 21.26
C LYS A 238 -16.97 -12.20 21.83
N HIS A 239 -15.86 -12.56 21.18
CA HIS A 239 -14.53 -12.14 21.59
C HIS A 239 -14.35 -10.61 21.47
N TRP A 240 -14.81 -10.01 20.37
CA TRP A 240 -14.78 -8.56 20.24
C TRP A 240 -15.62 -7.86 21.32
N LEU A 241 -16.82 -8.36 21.61
CA LEU A 241 -17.68 -7.86 22.71
C LEU A 241 -16.99 -7.97 24.08
N ALA A 242 -16.11 -8.96 24.26
CA ALA A 242 -15.30 -9.16 25.46
C ALA A 242 -14.02 -8.30 25.50
N GLY A 243 -13.64 -7.63 24.41
CA GLY A 243 -12.52 -6.70 24.37
C GLY A 243 -11.40 -7.03 23.38
N SER A 244 -11.48 -8.12 22.62
CA SER A 244 -10.50 -8.45 21.57
C SER A 244 -10.45 -7.37 20.47
N ASN A 245 -9.31 -7.31 19.77
CA ASN A 245 -9.05 -6.41 18.63
C ASN A 245 -9.28 -4.91 18.95
N PRO A 246 -8.64 -4.34 20.00
CA PRO A 246 -8.97 -3.02 20.51
C PRO A 246 -8.64 -1.87 19.54
N ARG A 247 -7.69 -2.06 18.61
CA ARG A 247 -7.35 -1.06 17.59
C ARG A 247 -8.26 -1.11 16.37
N THR A 248 -8.93 -2.23 16.12
CA THR A 248 -9.62 -2.42 14.85
C THR A 248 -10.91 -1.63 14.80
N ARG A 249 -11.00 -0.78 13.79
CA ARG A 249 -12.18 0.02 13.48
C ARG A 249 -12.97 -0.52 12.30
N TYR A 250 -12.31 -1.19 11.37
CA TYR A 250 -12.98 -1.79 10.23
C TYR A 250 -12.43 -3.19 9.95
N PHE A 251 -13.34 -4.16 9.90
CA PHE A 251 -13.10 -5.52 9.45
C PHE A 251 -13.94 -5.77 8.19
N GLU A 252 -13.31 -6.32 7.18
CA GLU A 252 -13.98 -6.82 5.98
C GLU A 252 -13.39 -8.18 5.67
N PHE A 253 -14.24 -9.15 5.35
CA PHE A 253 -13.73 -10.27 4.60
C PHE A 253 -14.75 -10.87 3.65
N HIS A 254 -14.22 -11.43 2.57
CA HIS A 254 -14.95 -12.06 1.49
C HIS A 254 -14.39 -13.46 1.22
N CYS A 255 -15.26 -14.46 1.17
CA CYS A 255 -14.90 -15.82 0.82
C CYS A 255 -15.39 -16.16 -0.60
N ALA A 256 -14.45 -16.55 -1.46
CA ALA A 256 -14.72 -16.92 -2.86
C ALA A 256 -15.01 -18.43 -3.07
N GLY A 257 -14.92 -19.24 -2.00
CA GLY A 257 -15.07 -20.70 -2.03
C GLY A 257 -16.47 -21.21 -2.35
N GLU A 258 -16.50 -22.47 -2.80
CA GLU A 258 -17.65 -23.17 -3.38
C GLU A 258 -18.97 -22.98 -2.62
N GLY A 259 -20.00 -22.58 -3.40
CA GLY A 259 -21.38 -22.51 -2.95
C GLY A 259 -21.69 -21.22 -2.20
N TYR A 260 -22.84 -20.62 -2.51
CA TYR A 260 -23.42 -19.54 -1.73
C TYR A 260 -23.44 -19.98 -0.25
N LEU A 261 -22.51 -19.50 0.58
CA LEU A 261 -22.53 -19.77 2.01
C LEU A 261 -23.81 -19.13 2.55
N PHE A 262 -24.83 -19.96 2.75
CA PHE A 262 -26.06 -19.51 3.38
C PHE A 262 -25.73 -19.24 4.84
N LEU A 263 -25.62 -17.96 5.17
CA LEU A 263 -25.40 -17.49 6.53
C LEU A 263 -26.70 -17.63 7.32
N ASP A 264 -26.77 -18.62 8.21
CA ASP A 264 -27.82 -18.67 9.21
C ASP A 264 -27.57 -17.58 10.27
N MET A 265 -28.30 -16.48 10.13
CA MET A 265 -28.21 -15.34 11.04
C MET A 265 -28.60 -15.71 12.47
N ASN A 266 -29.42 -16.75 12.69
CA ASN A 266 -29.75 -17.22 14.04
C ASN A 266 -28.53 -17.84 14.72
N GLU A 267 -27.72 -18.60 13.98
CA GLU A 267 -26.46 -19.15 14.50
C GLU A 267 -25.40 -18.05 14.69
N VAL A 268 -25.27 -17.11 13.74
CA VAL A 268 -24.34 -15.96 13.87
C VAL A 268 -24.65 -15.13 15.11
N PHE A 269 -25.93 -14.82 15.37
CA PHE A 269 -26.33 -13.98 16.50
C PHE A 269 -26.73 -14.74 17.76
N LYS A 270 -26.50 -16.05 17.82
CA LYS A 270 -26.85 -16.88 18.97
C LYS A 270 -26.21 -16.37 20.26
N GLY A 271 -27.05 -15.88 21.18
CA GLY A 271 -26.63 -15.31 22.46
C GLY A 271 -26.02 -13.90 22.36
N ILE A 272 -26.22 -13.19 21.25
CA ILE A 272 -25.72 -11.83 21.02
C ILE A 272 -26.91 -10.89 20.90
N LYS A 273 -26.99 -9.90 21.80
CA LYS A 273 -27.95 -8.81 21.70
C LYS A 273 -27.58 -7.91 20.52
N HIS A 274 -28.55 -7.62 19.66
CA HIS A 274 -28.35 -6.80 18.47
C HIS A 274 -29.62 -6.02 18.12
N GLU A 275 -29.44 -4.91 17.40
CA GLU A 275 -30.51 -4.06 16.89
C GLU A 275 -30.43 -4.01 15.37
N ILE A 276 -31.55 -4.23 14.67
CA ILE A 276 -31.59 -4.13 13.21
C ILE A 276 -31.55 -2.66 12.81
N VAL A 277 -30.65 -2.32 11.88
CA VAL A 277 -30.46 -0.95 11.39
C VAL A 277 -30.72 -0.89 9.89
N SER A 278 -31.68 -0.06 9.51
CA SER A 278 -31.99 0.19 8.10
C SER A 278 -30.86 0.97 7.43
N LYS A 279 -30.69 0.77 6.12
CA LYS A 279 -29.80 1.58 5.27
C LYS A 279 -30.08 3.09 5.35
N MET A 280 -31.24 3.50 5.86
CA MET A 280 -31.67 4.90 6.03
C MET A 280 -31.29 5.52 7.36
N ASP A 281 -30.73 4.75 8.31
CA ASP A 281 -30.41 5.25 9.65
C ASP A 281 -29.38 6.39 9.60
N PRO A 282 -29.71 7.60 10.10
CA PRO A 282 -28.84 8.76 9.98
C PRO A 282 -27.57 8.65 10.84
N THR A 283 -27.67 8.02 12.01
CA THR A 283 -26.57 7.89 12.97
C THR A 283 -25.51 6.92 12.44
N ALA A 284 -25.93 5.73 12.00
CA ALA A 284 -25.04 4.74 11.40
C ALA A 284 -24.42 5.27 10.09
N ARG A 285 -25.20 5.97 9.24
CA ARG A 285 -24.65 6.65 8.06
C ARG A 285 -23.57 7.66 8.42
N GLN A 286 -23.79 8.45 9.46
CA GLN A 286 -22.82 9.44 9.90
C GLN A 286 -21.56 8.77 10.44
N ALA A 287 -21.67 7.67 11.18
CA ALA A 287 -20.52 6.89 11.64
C ALA A 287 -19.66 6.38 10.46
N PHE A 288 -20.29 5.82 9.42
CA PHE A 288 -19.59 5.37 8.21
C PHE A 288 -18.96 6.54 7.44
N ARG A 289 -19.62 7.69 7.36
CA ARG A 289 -19.03 8.90 6.76
C ARG A 289 -17.84 9.43 7.55
N ALA A 290 -17.95 9.44 8.89
CA ALA A 290 -16.90 9.91 9.79
C ALA A 290 -15.65 9.02 9.74
N PHE A 291 -15.81 7.72 9.44
CA PHE A 291 -14.68 6.84 9.17
C PHE A 291 -13.83 7.29 7.97
N GLY A 292 -14.42 8.00 7.00
CA GLY A 292 -13.69 8.73 5.96
C GLY A 292 -13.06 7.88 4.86
N ALA A 293 -13.36 6.58 4.78
CA ALA A 293 -12.86 5.70 3.72
C ALA A 293 -13.89 5.56 2.59
N ALA A 294 -13.56 6.04 1.38
CA ALA A 294 -14.47 6.06 0.23
C ALA A 294 -14.99 4.67 -0.20
N TYR A 295 -14.25 3.61 0.13
CA TYR A 295 -14.63 2.23 -0.18
C TYR A 295 -15.60 1.62 0.86
N VAL A 296 -15.69 2.20 2.06
CA VAL A 296 -16.58 1.71 3.13
C VAL A 296 -17.95 2.36 2.97
N LYS A 297 -18.97 1.55 2.67
CA LYS A 297 -20.34 2.02 2.42
C LYS A 297 -21.29 1.41 3.43
N PHE A 298 -22.23 2.23 3.91
CA PHE A 298 -23.26 1.74 4.81
C PHE A 298 -24.40 1.08 4.03
N HIS A 299 -24.62 -0.21 4.29
CA HIS A 299 -25.64 -1.02 3.63
C HIS A 299 -26.87 -1.33 4.51
N GLY A 300 -26.91 -0.81 5.75
CA GLY A 300 -27.77 -1.36 6.80
C GLY A 300 -27.12 -2.58 7.45
N GLY A 301 -27.76 -3.17 8.45
CA GLY A 301 -27.23 -4.35 9.13
C GLY A 301 -27.68 -4.43 10.58
N TYR A 302 -26.74 -4.71 11.47
CA TYR A 302 -26.99 -5.02 12.86
C TYR A 302 -26.04 -4.26 13.78
N ASN A 303 -26.58 -3.43 14.66
CA ASN A 303 -25.78 -2.81 15.71
C ASN A 303 -25.60 -3.77 16.87
N ILE A 304 -24.37 -3.91 17.32
CA ILE A 304 -23.98 -4.58 18.56
C ILE A 304 -23.27 -3.58 19.47
N ARG A 305 -23.34 -3.80 20.79
CA ARG A 305 -22.82 -2.86 21.78
C ARG A 305 -22.01 -3.57 22.87
N LYS A 306 -20.80 -3.07 23.12
CA LYS A 306 -19.97 -3.47 24.26
C LYS A 306 -20.54 -2.94 25.58
N LYS A 307 -20.06 -3.49 26.70
CA LYS A 307 -20.43 -3.01 28.05
C LYS A 307 -19.99 -1.55 28.30
N ASP A 308 -18.90 -1.11 27.67
CA ASP A 308 -18.40 0.26 27.75
C ASP A 308 -19.19 1.26 26.90
N GLY A 309 -20.20 0.80 26.16
CA GLY A 309 -21.03 1.64 25.30
C GLY A 309 -20.59 1.70 23.83
N THR A 310 -19.39 1.21 23.50
CA THR A 310 -18.86 1.17 22.13
C THR A 310 -19.81 0.40 21.21
N VAL A 311 -20.16 0.99 20.08
CA VAL A 311 -21.07 0.42 19.08
C VAL A 311 -20.27 -0.07 17.89
N ALA A 312 -20.68 -1.20 17.33
CA ALA A 312 -20.27 -1.59 15.98
C ALA A 312 -21.50 -1.96 15.15
N THR A 313 -21.45 -1.65 13.86
CA THR A 313 -22.43 -2.13 12.88
C THR A 313 -21.82 -3.29 12.11
N LEU A 314 -22.52 -4.42 12.10
CA LEU A 314 -22.23 -5.58 11.27
C LEU A 314 -23.11 -5.54 10.02
N SER A 315 -22.53 -5.79 8.85
CA SER A 315 -23.22 -5.76 7.57
C SER A 315 -22.87 -6.99 6.72
N PHE A 316 -23.85 -7.43 5.92
CA PHE A 316 -23.73 -8.59 5.03
C PHE A 316 -24.20 -8.17 3.64
N PRO A 317 -23.42 -7.35 2.91
CA PRO A 317 -23.89 -6.68 1.70
C PRO A 317 -24.15 -7.64 0.54
N ARG A 318 -23.50 -8.81 0.52
CA ARG A 318 -23.66 -9.89 -0.46
C ARG A 318 -23.36 -11.24 0.19
N TYR A 319 -23.62 -12.34 -0.53
CA TYR A 319 -23.24 -13.70 -0.10
C TYR A 319 -21.74 -13.79 0.21
N SER A 320 -21.41 -14.50 1.29
CA SER A 320 -20.03 -14.74 1.71
C SER A 320 -19.21 -13.46 1.93
N HIS A 321 -19.85 -12.33 2.23
CA HIS A 321 -19.21 -11.05 2.53
C HIS A 321 -19.71 -10.55 3.89
N PHE A 322 -18.78 -10.32 4.80
CA PHE A 322 -19.00 -9.71 6.10
C PHE A 322 -18.21 -8.42 6.23
N GLU A 323 -18.86 -7.39 6.77
CA GLU A 323 -18.26 -6.11 7.12
C GLU A 323 -18.62 -5.78 8.56
N MET A 324 -17.69 -5.16 9.28
CA MET A 324 -17.90 -4.65 10.62
C MET A 324 -17.18 -3.31 10.78
N LEU A 325 -17.95 -2.27 11.13
CA LEU A 325 -17.41 -0.95 11.45
C LEU A 325 -17.68 -0.62 12.92
N VAL A 326 -16.62 -0.33 13.67
CA VAL A 326 -16.69 0.21 15.03
C VAL A 326 -16.85 1.73 14.97
N TRP A 327 -17.87 2.23 15.64
CA TRP A 327 -18.21 3.65 15.64
C TRP A 327 -17.15 4.45 16.38
N SER A 328 -16.93 5.68 15.92
CA SER A 328 -15.89 6.57 16.40
C SER A 328 -16.35 7.59 17.40
#